data_AF-C4L057-F1
#
_entry.id   AF-C4L057-F1
#
_cell.length_a   1.000
_cell.length_b   1.000
_cell.length_c   1.000
_cell.angle_alpha   90.00
_cell.angle_beta   90.00
_cell.angle_gamma   90.00
#
_symmetry.space_group_name_H-M   'P 1'
#
loop_
_entity.id
_entity.type
_entity.pdbx_description
1 polymer ?
#
loop_
_entity_poly.entity_id
_entity_poly.type
_entity_poly.pdbx_seq_one_letter_code
_entity_poly.pdbx_strand_id
1 'polypeptide(L)'
;MELKTESIQLADCFAVLMRQNDHYVLVSIALDGEWELKRVLQWLDLHEVRLFHPTQDTLILSNVQDVIDAVTFQGYPLVLVEKGTNVLFVGPEYLEEVTDEFEHYHKITNTASAESLQIEDE
;
A
#
# COMPACT_ATOMS: atom_id res chain seq x y z
N MET A 1 10.11 2.47 21.74
CA MET A 1 10.12 2.42 20.27
C MET A 1 8.68 2.31 19.86
N GLU A 2 8.09 3.38 19.36
CA GLU A 2 6.70 3.37 18.91
C GLU A 2 6.65 2.70 17.53
N LEU A 3 5.80 1.67 17.40
CA LEU A 3 5.53 1.02 16.12
C LEU A 3 4.53 1.91 15.38
N LYS A 4 5.01 2.64 14.37
CA LYS A 4 4.17 3.45 13.49
C LYS A 4 3.82 2.64 12.24
N THR A 5 2.53 2.56 11.94
CA THR A 5 2.02 1.98 10.71
C THR A 5 1.51 3.09 9.80
N GLU A 6 1.79 2.95 8.51
CA GLU A 6 1.30 3.80 7.43
C GLU A 6 0.42 2.95 6.53
N SER A 7 -0.62 3.53 5.95
CA SER A 7 -1.57 2.82 5.09
C SER A 7 -1.66 3.54 3.76
N ILE A 8 -1.08 2.95 2.71
CA ILE A 8 -0.94 3.57 1.40
C ILE A 8 -1.98 2.96 0.45
N GLN A 9 -2.79 3.78 -0.19
CA GLN A 9 -3.80 3.33 -1.14
C GLN A 9 -3.15 2.90 -2.46
N LEU A 10 -3.62 1.79 -3.02
CA LEU A 10 -3.30 1.26 -4.34
C LEU A 10 -4.60 0.72 -4.97
N ALA A 11 -5.13 1.41 -5.97
CA ALA A 11 -6.41 1.08 -6.60
C ALA A 11 -7.50 0.67 -5.60
N ASP A 12 -7.83 -0.63 -5.54
CA ASP A 12 -8.89 -1.24 -4.73
C ASP A 12 -8.41 -1.78 -3.36
N CYS A 13 -7.19 -1.44 -2.94
CA CYS A 13 -6.64 -1.89 -1.67
C CYS A 13 -5.76 -0.84 -0.97
N PHE A 14 -5.42 -1.12 0.28
CA PHE A 14 -4.47 -0.36 1.09
C PHE A 14 -3.34 -1.28 1.53
N ALA A 15 -2.12 -0.90 1.19
CA ALA A 15 -0.91 -1.52 1.68
C ALA A 15 -0.53 -0.92 3.04
N VAL A 16 -0.53 -1.76 4.08
CA VAL A 16 -0.14 -1.33 5.43
C VAL A 16 1.35 -1.60 5.62
N LEU A 17 2.10 -0.51 5.78
CA LEU A 17 3.54 -0.53 5.99
C LEU A 17 3.85 -0.29 7.47
N MET A 18 4.72 -1.10 8.05
CA MET A 18 5.24 -0.87 9.39
C MET A 18 6.67 -0.35 9.29
N ARG A 19 6.96 0.74 9.99
CA ARG A 19 8.34 1.22 10.09
C ARG A 19 9.12 0.36 11.09
N GLN A 20 10.17 -0.29 10.62
CA GLN A 20 11.12 -1.04 11.43
C GLN A 20 12.50 -0.40 11.28
N ASN A 21 12.95 0.32 12.32
CA ASN A 21 14.17 1.15 12.26
C ASN A 21 14.08 2.16 11.09
N ASP A 22 14.98 2.03 10.12
CA ASP A 22 15.11 2.92 8.96
C ASP A 22 14.49 2.38 7.67
N HIS A 23 13.70 1.30 7.75
CA HIS A 23 13.00 0.76 6.59
C HIS A 23 11.54 0.45 6.87
N TYR A 24 10.77 0.34 5.79
CA TYR A 24 9.38 -0.08 5.81
C TYR A 24 9.27 -1.56 5.44
N VAL A 25 8.30 -2.23 6.06
CA VAL A 25 7.92 -3.60 5.74
C VAL A 25 6.42 -3.62 5.48
N LEU A 26 6.00 -4.24 4.37
CA LEU A 26 4.59 -4.52 4.11
C LEU A 26 4.10 -5.61 5.08
N VAL A 27 3.12 -5.29 5.92
CA VAL A 27 2.64 -6.20 6.98
C VAL A 27 1.21 -6.67 6.74
N SER A 28 0.38 -5.91 6.03
CA SER A 28 -0.96 -6.34 5.65
C SER A 28 -1.46 -5.62 4.41
N ILE A 29 -2.48 -6.21 3.78
CA ILE A 29 -3.27 -5.60 2.71
C ILE A 29 -4.71 -5.53 3.23
N ALA A 30 -5.32 -4.36 3.17
CA ALA A 30 -6.74 -4.17 3.43
C ALA A 30 -7.46 -3.88 2.11
N LEU A 31 -8.50 -4.63 1.78
CA LEU A 31 -9.29 -4.39 0.58
C LEU A 31 -10.34 -3.31 0.86
N ASP A 32 -10.60 -2.43 -0.11
CA ASP A 32 -11.56 -1.34 0.05
C ASP A 32 -13.02 -1.86 -0.09
N GLY A 33 -13.87 -1.56 0.88
CA GLY A 33 -15.29 -1.92 0.89
C GLY A 33 -15.64 -3.33 1.38
N GLU A 34 -16.86 -3.77 1.11
CA GLU A 34 -17.36 -5.10 1.52
C GLU A 34 -17.01 -6.17 0.47
N TRP A 35 -16.22 -7.16 0.89
CA TRP A 35 -15.80 -8.27 0.03
C TRP A 35 -16.32 -9.61 0.55
N GLU A 36 -16.88 -10.40 -0.36
CA GLU A 36 -17.13 -11.82 -0.09
C GLU A 36 -15.81 -12.59 -0.06
N LEU A 37 -15.69 -13.57 0.86
CA LEU A 37 -14.47 -14.39 1.01
C LEU A 37 -13.97 -14.97 -0.32
N LYS A 38 -14.88 -15.44 -1.19
CA LYS A 38 -14.51 -15.99 -2.50
C LYS A 38 -13.82 -14.95 -3.39
N ARG A 39 -14.27 -13.69 -3.36
CA ARG A 39 -13.66 -12.59 -4.13
C ARG A 39 -12.30 -12.22 -3.55
N VAL A 40 -12.15 -12.23 -2.23
CA VAL A 40 -10.85 -12.03 -1.57
C VAL A 40 -9.85 -13.09 -2.03
N LEU A 41 -10.23 -14.37 -2.03
CA LEU A 41 -9.35 -15.46 -2.47
C LEU A 41 -8.97 -15.30 -3.95
N GLN A 42 -9.93 -14.98 -4.82
CA GLN A 42 -9.67 -14.71 -6.23
C GLN A 42 -8.72 -13.53 -6.42
N TRP A 43 -8.90 -12.45 -5.65
CA TRP A 43 -8.00 -11.30 -5.69
C TRP A 43 -6.60 -11.68 -5.26
N LEU A 44 -6.46 -12.45 -4.17
CA LEU A 44 -5.15 -12.92 -3.70
C LEU A 44 -4.48 -13.90 -4.68
N ASP A 45 -5.25 -14.67 -5.44
CA ASP A 45 -4.72 -15.56 -6.49
C ASP A 45 -4.21 -14.77 -7.70
N LEU A 46 -4.86 -13.64 -8.02
CA LEU A 46 -4.56 -12.84 -9.22
C LEU A 46 -3.60 -11.68 -8.96
N HIS A 47 -3.55 -11.13 -7.75
CA HIS A 47 -2.86 -9.89 -7.47
C HIS A 47 -1.76 -10.03 -6.41
N GLU A 48 -0.80 -9.12 -6.46
CA GLU A 48 0.31 -9.03 -5.51
C GLU A 48 0.65 -7.56 -5.26
N VAL A 49 0.90 -7.20 -4.00
CA VAL A 49 1.50 -5.91 -3.65
C VAL A 49 2.98 -6.13 -3.33
N ARG A 50 3.84 -5.35 -3.97
CA ARG A 50 5.30 -5.42 -3.81
C ARG A 50 5.85 -4.10 -3.32
N LEU A 51 6.58 -4.15 -2.20
CA LEU A 51 7.36 -3.04 -1.67
C LEU A 51 8.83 -3.24 -2.06
N PHE A 52 9.42 -2.22 -2.66
CA PHE A 52 10.84 -2.22 -3.06
C PHE A 52 11.66 -1.34 -2.12
N HIS A 53 12.97 -1.59 -2.10
CA HIS A 53 13.90 -0.66 -1.46
C HIS A 53 13.94 0.67 -2.20
N PRO A 54 14.33 1.76 -1.53
CA PRO A 54 14.38 3.07 -2.16
C PRO A 54 15.32 3.08 -3.35
N THR A 55 14.81 3.57 -4.47
CA THR A 55 15.56 3.62 -5.73
C THR A 55 15.02 4.70 -6.66
N GLN A 56 15.88 5.19 -7.56
CA GLN A 56 15.50 6.03 -8.69
C GLN A 56 15.71 5.30 -10.04
N ASP A 57 16.08 4.03 -9.99
CA ASP A 57 16.30 3.20 -11.17
C ASP A 57 14.99 2.57 -11.66
N THR A 58 14.99 2.11 -12.91
CA THR A 58 13.90 1.32 -13.47
C THR A 58 13.65 0.07 -12.65
N LEU A 59 12.40 -0.16 -12.24
CA LEU A 59 11.98 -1.39 -11.56
C LEU A 59 11.84 -2.52 -12.58
N ILE A 60 12.35 -3.69 -12.23
CA ILE A 60 12.22 -4.91 -13.03
C ILE A 60 11.21 -5.82 -12.33
N LEU A 61 10.01 -5.90 -12.89
CA LEU A 61 8.90 -6.68 -12.34
C LEU A 61 8.80 -8.02 -13.06
N SER A 62 9.20 -9.10 -12.38
CA SER A 62 9.11 -10.47 -12.93
C SER A 62 7.81 -11.17 -12.49
N ASN A 63 7.35 -12.13 -13.29
CA ASN A 63 6.12 -12.89 -13.06
C ASN A 63 4.88 -11.99 -12.94
N VAL A 64 4.81 -10.99 -13.82
CA VAL A 64 3.72 -10.01 -13.85
C VAL A 64 3.03 -10.08 -15.20
N GLN A 65 1.70 -9.99 -15.20
CA GLN A 65 0.90 -9.83 -16.40
C GLN A 65 0.73 -8.35 -16.72
N ASP A 66 0.38 -7.54 -15.72
CA ASP A 66 0.19 -6.09 -15.85
C ASP A 66 0.48 -5.34 -14.52
N VAL A 67 0.72 -4.03 -14.63
CA VAL A 67 0.83 -3.11 -13.48
C VAL A 67 -0.52 -2.42 -13.32
N ILE A 68 -1.18 -2.66 -12.19
CA ILE A 68 -2.51 -2.10 -11.91
C ILE A 68 -2.37 -0.70 -11.33
N ASP A 69 -1.47 -0.53 -10.38
CA ASP A 69 -1.18 0.75 -9.74
C ASP A 69 0.26 0.77 -9.21
N ALA A 70 0.86 1.95 -9.17
CA ALA A 70 2.24 2.10 -8.72
C ALA A 70 2.50 3.52 -8.19
N VAL A 71 2.98 3.58 -6.95
CA VAL A 71 3.32 4.84 -6.26
C VAL A 71 4.68 4.72 -5.59
N THR A 72 5.22 5.84 -5.15
CA THR A 72 6.37 5.91 -4.24
C THR A 72 5.90 6.48 -2.91
N PHE A 73 6.34 5.87 -1.81
CA PHE A 73 6.13 6.41 -0.47
C PHE A 73 7.48 6.57 0.24
N GLN A 74 7.87 7.81 0.52
CA GLN A 74 9.16 8.17 1.12
C GLN A 74 10.35 7.57 0.36
N GLY A 75 10.28 7.61 -0.97
CA GLY A 75 11.26 6.98 -1.84
C GLY A 75 11.14 5.46 -1.98
N TYR A 76 10.26 4.77 -1.24
CA TYR A 76 10.01 3.33 -1.39
C TYR A 76 8.94 3.08 -2.46
N PRO A 77 9.28 2.45 -3.59
CA PRO A 77 8.28 2.09 -4.59
C PRO A 77 7.36 0.99 -4.08
N LEU A 78 6.08 1.17 -4.34
CA LEU A 78 5.02 0.27 -3.96
C LEU A 78 4.15 0.01 -5.20
N VAL A 79 4.04 -1.26 -5.57
CA VAL A 79 3.41 -1.64 -6.84
C VAL A 79 2.35 -2.71 -6.60
N LEU A 80 1.13 -2.48 -7.09
CA LEU A 80 0.09 -3.48 -7.22
C LEU A 80 0.15 -4.05 -8.64
N VAL A 81 0.29 -5.38 -8.73
CA VAL A 81 0.45 -6.08 -10.01
C VAL A 81 -0.58 -7.19 -10.16
N GLU A 82 -0.95 -7.46 -11.41
CA GLU A 82 -1.56 -8.74 -11.79
C GLU A 82 -0.45 -9.77 -12.00
N LYS A 83 -0.57 -10.93 -11.34
CA LYS A 83 0.38 -12.04 -11.45
C LYS A 83 0.32 -12.65 -12.84
N GLY A 84 1.48 -12.98 -13.39
CA GLY A 84 1.59 -13.58 -14.71
C GLY A 84 2.95 -14.19 -14.96
N THR A 85 3.36 -14.24 -16.23
CA THR A 85 4.63 -14.84 -16.65
C THR A 85 5.58 -13.86 -17.33
N ASN A 86 5.19 -12.60 -17.50
CA ASN A 86 6.01 -11.63 -18.22
C ASN A 86 7.00 -10.93 -17.28
N VAL A 87 7.93 -10.22 -17.90
CA VAL A 87 8.83 -9.28 -17.24
C VAL A 87 8.49 -7.90 -17.75
N LEU A 88 8.11 -6.99 -16.85
CA LEU A 88 7.80 -5.60 -17.15
C LEU A 88 8.87 -4.68 -16.55
N PHE A 89 9.06 -3.54 -17.19
CA PHE A 89 10.00 -2.51 -16.76
C PHE A 89 9.22 -1.23 -16.47
N VAL A 90 9.33 -0.72 -15.24
CA VAL A 90 8.64 0.50 -14.81
C VAL A 90 9.68 1.57 -14.53
N GLY A 91 9.68 2.61 -15.35
CA GLY A 91 10.55 3.78 -15.16
C GLY A 91 10.11 4.61 -13.95
N PRO A 92 11.04 5.32 -13.27
CA PRO A 92 10.72 6.17 -12.13
C PRO A 92 9.71 7.29 -12.47
N GLU A 93 9.63 7.71 -13.73
CA GLU A 93 8.69 8.71 -14.22
C GLU A 93 7.21 8.27 -14.15
N TYR A 94 6.94 6.98 -13.96
CA TYR A 94 5.61 6.42 -13.80
C TYR A 94 5.22 6.20 -12.33
N LEU A 95 6.08 6.57 -11.38
CA LEU A 95 5.84 6.42 -9.95
C LEU A 95 5.60 7.80 -9.32
N GLU A 96 4.36 8.05 -8.89
CA GLU A 96 4.01 9.29 -8.19
C GLU A 96 4.37 9.18 -6.70
N GLU A 97 5.05 10.19 -6.15
CA GLU A 97 5.39 10.24 -4.73
C GLU A 97 4.21 10.76 -3.90
N VAL A 98 3.68 9.93 -3.01
CA VAL A 98 2.45 10.20 -2.25
C VAL A 98 2.69 10.58 -0.79
N THR A 99 3.94 10.81 -0.36
CA THR A 99 4.28 11.12 1.04
C THR A 99 3.43 12.24 1.65
N ASP A 100 3.26 13.35 0.93
CA ASP A 100 2.60 14.55 1.45
C ASP A 100 1.07 14.39 1.57
N GLU A 101 0.47 13.51 0.76
CA GLU A 101 -0.98 13.27 0.76
C GLU A 101 -1.42 12.50 2.02
N PHE A 102 -0.55 11.65 2.56
CA PHE A 102 -0.83 10.85 3.76
C PHE A 102 -0.61 11.58 5.07
N GLU A 103 0.08 12.73 5.08
CA GLU A 103 0.19 13.57 6.29
C GLU A 103 -1.19 14.02 6.81
N HIS A 104 -2.20 14.09 5.92
CA HIS A 104 -3.58 14.49 6.26
C HIS A 104 -4.51 13.33 6.66
N TYR A 105 -4.24 12.10 6.21
CA TYR A 105 -5.08 10.92 6.48
C TYR A 105 -4.67 10.10 7.72
N HIS A 106 -3.70 10.60 8.49
CA HIS A 106 -3.09 10.00 9.68
C HIS A 106 -4.03 9.66 10.86
N LYS A 107 -5.34 9.64 10.66
CA LYS A 107 -6.34 9.37 11.69
C LYS A 107 -7.30 8.26 11.30
N ILE A 108 -6.80 7.11 10.84
CA ILE A 108 -7.56 5.86 11.01
C ILE A 108 -7.45 5.49 12.50
N THR A 109 -8.37 6.04 13.29
CA THR A 109 -8.50 5.69 14.71
C THR A 109 -9.11 4.30 14.77
N ASN A 110 -8.41 3.35 15.38
CA ASN A 110 -8.97 2.06 15.73
C ASN A 110 -10.14 2.29 16.71
N THR A 111 -11.38 2.29 16.19
CA THR A 111 -12.60 2.56 16.98
C THR A 111 -12.91 1.48 18.00
N ALA A 112 -12.24 0.31 17.94
CA ALA A 112 -12.40 -0.74 18.95
C ALA A 112 -11.69 -0.41 20.28
N SER A 113 -10.82 0.61 20.32
CA SER A 113 -10.14 1.06 21.54
C SER A 113 -10.34 2.54 21.85
N ALA A 114 -11.20 3.24 21.10
CA ALA A 114 -11.51 4.63 21.36
C ALA A 114 -12.63 4.73 22.41
N GLU A 115 -12.26 4.71 23.69
CA GLU A 115 -13.15 5.17 24.76
C GLU A 115 -13.55 6.63 24.46
N SER A 116 -14.82 6.80 24.07
CA SER A 116 -15.61 8.04 24.02
C SER A 116 -14.91 9.30 23.49
N LEU A 117 -15.14 9.62 22.21
CA LEU A 117 -15.03 11.00 21.74
C LEU A 117 -16.26 11.78 22.23
N GLN A 118 -16.06 12.71 23.17
CA GLN A 118 -17.02 13.78 23.42
C GLN A 118 -16.90 14.78 22.26
N ILE A 119 -18.00 14.96 21.53
CA ILE A 119 -18.14 16.01 20.53
C ILE A 119 -18.52 17.28 21.32
N GLU A 120 -17.69 18.32 21.25
CA GLU A 120 -18.12 19.67 21.60
C GLU A 120 -18.83 20.26 20.37
N ASP A 121 -20.12 20.59 20.55
CA ASP A 121 -20.95 21.29 19.58
C ASP A 121 -20.55 22.78 19.51
N GLU A 122 -20.40 23.33 18.31
CA GLU A 122 -20.51 24.78 18.05
C GLU A 122 -21.97 25.16 17.72
#